data_AF-A0A7J9G9G4-F1
#
_entry.id   AF-A0A7J9G9G4-F1
#
_cell.length_a   1.000
_cell.length_b   1.000
_cell.length_c   1.000
_cell.angle_alpha   90.00
_cell.angle_beta   90.00
_cell.angle_gamma   90.00
#
_symmetry.space_group_name_H-M   'P 1'
#
loop_
_entity.id
_entity.type
_entity.pdbx_description
1 polymer ?
#
loop_
_entity_poly.entity_id
_entity_poly.type
_entity_poly.pdbx_seq_one_letter_code
_entity_poly.pdbx_strand_id
1 'polypeptide(L)'
;DLRAKCLYWRSRDQFESTEFSFTRFLTPYLANYDGWAMFVDCDFLYLADIKELTELINDKYAVMCVHHDYSPKEKTKMDGAVQTVYPRKNWSSMVLYNCGHPKNKGLTPEVVNNQTGAFLHRFQWLDDNEIGSVPCVWNFLEGHNEVVENDPKTFPKAIHYTRGGPWFEAWKTCEFADLWLKEMEEYMKKKSNVS
;
A
#
# COMPACT_ATOMS: atom_id res chain seq x y z
N ASP A 1 -13.84 14.15 3.18
CA ASP A 1 -14.35 14.13 1.79
C ASP A 1 -15.25 12.91 1.50
N LEU A 2 -14.72 11.68 1.49
CA LEU A 2 -15.49 10.47 1.13
C LEU A 2 -16.79 10.26 1.94
N ARG A 3 -16.76 10.49 3.27
CA ARG A 3 -17.96 10.45 4.13
C ARG A 3 -18.99 11.51 3.73
N ALA A 4 -18.55 12.73 3.42
CA ALA A 4 -19.42 13.83 3.01
C ALA A 4 -20.07 13.57 1.64
N LYS A 5 -19.40 12.82 0.76
CA LYS A 5 -19.93 12.34 -0.53
C LYS A 5 -20.76 11.05 -0.41
N CYS A 6 -21.01 10.56 0.80
CA CYS A 6 -21.71 9.29 1.07
C CYS A 6 -21.07 8.08 0.38
N LEU A 7 -19.75 8.08 0.17
CA LEU A 7 -19.01 6.96 -0.43
C LEU A 7 -18.38 6.03 0.63
N TYR A 8 -18.28 6.51 1.88
CA TYR A 8 -17.72 5.74 2.98
C TYR A 8 -18.50 6.04 4.26
N TRP A 9 -18.97 5.00 4.93
CA TRP A 9 -19.75 5.06 6.17
C TRP A 9 -19.42 3.93 7.14
N ARG A 10 -18.38 3.15 6.83
CA ARG A 10 -17.91 2.04 7.66
C ARG A 10 -17.54 2.52 9.07
N SER A 11 -18.07 1.83 10.08
CA SER A 11 -17.72 2.02 11.49
C SER A 11 -16.35 1.40 11.75
N ARG A 12 -15.52 2.05 12.58
CA ARG A 12 -14.20 1.51 12.94
C ARG A 12 -14.38 0.21 13.72
N ASP A 13 -13.89 -0.89 13.16
CA ASP A 13 -13.78 -2.18 13.85
C ASP A 13 -12.45 -2.27 14.63
N GLN A 14 -12.40 -3.09 15.67
CA GLN A 14 -11.22 -3.33 16.51
C GLN A 14 -10.02 -3.94 15.75
N PHE A 15 -10.27 -4.48 14.55
CA PHE A 15 -9.25 -5.08 13.69
C PHE A 15 -8.68 -4.11 12.64
N GLU A 16 -9.20 -2.87 12.57
CA GLU A 16 -8.74 -1.84 11.64
C GLU A 16 -7.56 -1.05 12.22
N SER A 17 -6.45 -1.00 11.48
CA SER A 17 -5.28 -0.20 11.87
C SER A 17 -5.54 1.31 11.77
N THR A 18 -6.38 1.75 10.82
CA THR A 18 -6.74 3.18 10.64
C THR A 18 -8.18 3.32 10.15
N GLU A 19 -8.81 4.47 10.40
CA GLU A 19 -10.20 4.77 9.99
C GLU A 19 -10.44 4.68 8.47
N PHE A 20 -9.37 4.80 7.68
CA PHE A 20 -9.39 4.83 6.21
C PHE A 20 -8.80 3.57 5.58
N SER A 21 -8.49 2.53 6.36
CA SER A 21 -7.83 1.31 5.88
C SER A 21 -8.55 0.68 4.68
N PHE A 22 -9.88 0.79 4.59
CA PHE A 22 -10.66 0.22 3.49
C PHE A 22 -10.92 1.16 2.30
N THR A 23 -10.58 2.45 2.40
CA THR A 23 -10.80 3.40 1.31
C THR A 23 -10.00 3.06 0.05
N ARG A 24 -8.88 2.31 0.21
CA ARG A 24 -8.06 1.78 -0.89
C ARG A 24 -8.84 0.96 -1.92
N PHE A 25 -9.93 0.34 -1.51
CA PHE A 25 -10.78 -0.50 -2.36
C PHE A 25 -11.84 0.32 -3.12
N LEU A 26 -11.96 1.63 -2.84
CA LEU A 26 -12.76 2.56 -3.65
C LEU A 26 -12.00 3.05 -4.88
N THR A 27 -10.72 2.70 -5.04
CA THR A 27 -9.87 3.19 -6.14
C THR A 27 -10.52 3.00 -7.52
N PRO A 28 -11.06 1.80 -7.89
CA PRO A 28 -11.76 1.66 -9.17
C PRO A 28 -12.98 2.57 -9.31
N TYR A 29 -13.79 2.72 -8.26
CA TYR A 29 -14.95 3.60 -8.28
C TYR A 29 -14.55 5.07 -8.47
N LEU A 30 -13.51 5.53 -7.77
CA LEU A 30 -13.00 6.90 -7.87
C LEU A 30 -12.37 7.19 -9.24
N ALA A 31 -11.84 6.16 -9.91
CA ALA A 31 -11.35 6.23 -11.29
C ALA A 31 -12.48 6.05 -12.33
N ASN A 32 -13.76 6.09 -11.93
CA ASN A 32 -14.92 5.84 -12.80
C ASN A 32 -14.87 4.48 -13.52
N TYR A 33 -14.19 3.49 -12.94
CA TYR A 33 -13.96 2.18 -13.53
C TYR A 33 -13.30 2.24 -14.91
N ASP A 34 -12.38 3.19 -15.10
CA ASP A 34 -11.68 3.40 -16.38
C ASP A 34 -10.15 3.43 -16.20
N GLY A 35 -9.45 2.88 -17.19
CA GLY A 35 -7.99 2.83 -17.23
C GLY A 35 -7.34 2.08 -16.06
N TRP A 36 -6.12 2.50 -15.73
CA TRP A 36 -5.34 2.01 -14.59
C TRP A 36 -5.18 3.10 -13.53
N ALA A 37 -5.26 2.71 -12.26
CA ALA A 37 -5.00 3.60 -11.14
C ALA A 37 -4.16 2.91 -10.06
N MET A 38 -3.26 3.65 -9.42
CA MET A 38 -2.47 3.14 -8.31
C MET A 38 -3.04 3.64 -6.98
N PHE A 39 -3.25 2.72 -6.04
CA PHE A 39 -3.35 3.04 -4.63
C PHE A 39 -1.99 2.83 -3.96
N VAL A 40 -1.64 3.71 -3.02
CA VAL A 40 -0.47 3.57 -2.16
C VAL A 40 -0.74 4.13 -0.77
N ASP A 41 -0.28 3.45 0.28
CA ASP A 41 -0.33 3.94 1.66
C ASP A 41 0.58 5.18 1.84
N CYS A 42 0.30 6.00 2.86
CA CYS A 42 0.95 7.30 3.03
C CYS A 42 2.37 7.24 3.62
N ASP A 43 2.81 6.06 4.04
CA ASP A 43 4.10 5.77 4.68
C ASP A 43 5.08 5.12 3.68
N PHE A 44 5.02 5.55 2.42
CA PHE A 44 5.94 5.13 1.36
C PHE A 44 6.98 6.20 1.01
N LEU A 45 8.19 5.76 0.68
CA LEU A 45 9.24 6.57 0.05
C LEU A 45 9.66 5.96 -1.28
N TYR A 46 9.43 6.67 -2.38
CA TYR A 46 9.85 6.25 -3.71
C TYR A 46 11.25 6.78 -4.02
N LEU A 47 12.14 5.88 -4.44
CA LEU A 47 13.54 6.16 -4.78
C LEU A 47 13.81 6.03 -6.30
N ALA A 48 12.84 5.53 -7.06
CA ALA A 48 12.93 5.35 -8.51
C ALA A 48 11.76 6.05 -9.22
N ASP A 49 11.92 6.28 -10.52
CA ASP A 49 10.86 6.84 -11.37
C ASP A 49 9.69 5.84 -11.47
N ILE A 50 8.50 6.30 -11.06
CA ILE A 50 7.27 5.50 -11.09
C ILE A 50 6.96 4.97 -12.50
N LYS A 51 7.47 5.61 -13.56
CA LYS A 51 7.31 5.13 -14.94
C LYS A 51 7.80 3.68 -15.09
N GLU A 52 8.91 3.31 -14.46
CA GLU A 52 9.42 1.94 -14.51
C GLU A 52 8.42 0.91 -13.92
N LEU A 53 7.60 1.30 -12.94
CA LEU A 53 6.52 0.47 -12.42
C LEU A 53 5.37 0.37 -13.42
N THR A 54 5.03 1.48 -14.10
CA THR A 54 3.97 1.50 -15.11
C THR A 54 4.28 0.62 -16.32
N GLU A 55 5.56 0.47 -16.66
CA GLU A 55 6.02 -0.41 -17.75
C GLU A 55 5.83 -1.90 -17.44
N LEU A 56 5.57 -2.26 -16.17
CA LEU A 56 5.27 -3.63 -15.74
C LEU A 56 3.78 -3.98 -15.84
N ILE A 57 2.91 -3.01 -16.11
CA ILE A 57 1.46 -3.21 -16.18
C ILE A 57 1.12 -4.23 -17.26
N ASN A 58 0.16 -5.12 -16.96
CA ASN A 58 -0.32 -6.14 -17.87
C ASN A 58 -1.84 -6.28 -17.78
N ASP A 59 -2.52 -5.97 -18.88
CA ASP A 59 -3.99 -5.94 -19.01
C ASP A 59 -4.67 -7.29 -18.78
N LYS A 60 -3.93 -8.40 -18.75
CA LYS A 60 -4.44 -9.70 -18.33
C LYS A 60 -4.96 -9.69 -16.89
N TYR A 61 -4.36 -8.88 -16.02
CA TYR A 61 -4.65 -8.91 -14.59
C TYR A 61 -5.69 -7.85 -14.20
N ALA A 62 -6.53 -8.20 -13.22
CA ALA A 62 -7.48 -7.26 -12.63
C ALA A 62 -6.79 -6.31 -11.64
N VAL A 63 -5.79 -6.82 -10.91
CA VAL A 63 -4.93 -6.02 -10.04
C VAL A 63 -3.51 -6.53 -10.16
N MET A 64 -2.53 -5.67 -9.89
CA MET A 64 -1.14 -6.06 -9.73
C MET A 64 -0.56 -5.47 -8.44
N CYS A 65 0.15 -6.28 -7.66
CA CYS A 65 0.77 -5.85 -6.40
C CYS A 65 1.97 -6.74 -6.05
N VAL A 66 2.70 -6.41 -4.98
CA VAL A 66 3.75 -7.28 -4.47
C VAL A 66 3.10 -8.40 -3.65
N HIS A 67 3.41 -9.65 -4.01
CA HIS A 67 2.94 -10.84 -3.31
C HIS A 67 3.84 -11.15 -2.11
N HIS A 68 3.72 -10.34 -1.05
CA HIS A 68 4.47 -10.55 0.18
C HIS A 68 4.12 -11.86 0.88
N ASP A 69 5.14 -12.66 1.19
CA ASP A 69 5.03 -13.69 2.22
C ASP A 69 5.45 -13.06 3.56
N TYR A 70 4.47 -12.50 4.26
CA TYR A 70 4.68 -11.75 5.49
C TYR A 70 4.18 -12.54 6.69
N SER A 71 5.13 -13.10 7.44
CA SER A 71 4.90 -13.68 8.77
C SER A 71 5.57 -12.79 9.80
N PRO A 72 4.84 -11.86 10.44
CA PRO A 72 5.46 -10.91 11.35
C PRO A 72 6.07 -11.58 12.58
N LYS A 73 7.30 -11.17 12.92
CA LYS A 73 8.01 -11.64 14.12
C LYS A 73 7.49 -10.98 15.40
N GLU A 74 6.91 -9.78 15.29
CA GLU A 74 6.42 -8.97 16.42
C GLU A 74 4.90 -9.08 16.61
N LYS A 75 4.45 -9.07 17.87
CA LYS A 75 3.03 -9.29 18.24
C LYS A 75 2.22 -7.98 18.40
N THR A 76 2.87 -6.82 18.37
CA THR A 76 2.26 -5.52 18.67
C THR A 76 2.70 -4.45 17.67
N LYS A 77 1.75 -3.64 17.18
CA LYS A 77 2.00 -2.47 16.35
C LYS A 77 2.38 -1.23 17.17
N MET A 78 2.81 -0.18 16.48
CA MET A 78 3.28 1.11 17.01
C MET A 78 2.30 1.80 17.99
N ASP A 79 0.99 1.66 17.80
CA ASP A 79 -0.05 2.27 18.64
C ASP A 79 -0.51 1.36 19.80
N GLY A 80 0.23 0.28 20.06
CA GLY A 80 -0.17 -0.75 21.01
C GLY A 80 -1.28 -1.67 20.49
N ALA A 81 -1.74 -1.49 19.24
CA ALA A 81 -2.72 -2.40 18.64
C ALA A 81 -2.11 -3.80 18.44
N VAL A 82 -2.93 -4.82 18.64
CA VAL A 82 -2.54 -6.21 18.37
C VAL A 82 -2.23 -6.35 16.88
N GLN A 83 -1.05 -6.89 16.58
CA GLN A 83 -0.68 -7.19 15.21
C GLN A 83 -1.39 -8.46 14.75
N THR A 84 -2.62 -8.32 14.27
CA THR A 84 -3.35 -9.46 13.74
C THR A 84 -2.74 -9.90 12.41
N VAL A 85 -2.32 -11.17 12.35
CA VAL A 85 -1.82 -11.79 11.12
C VAL A 85 -2.99 -12.01 10.18
N TYR A 86 -3.08 -11.16 9.16
CA TYR A 86 -4.01 -11.34 8.06
C TYR A 86 -3.21 -11.72 6.81
N PRO A 87 -3.40 -12.94 6.27
CA PRO A 87 -2.79 -13.31 4.99
C PRO A 87 -3.09 -12.25 3.92
N ARG A 88 -2.07 -11.90 3.13
CA ARG A 88 -2.13 -10.89 2.07
C ARG A 88 -2.39 -9.44 2.50
N LYS A 89 -2.43 -9.12 3.80
CA LYS A 89 -2.69 -7.74 4.27
C LYS A 89 -1.78 -6.70 3.59
N ASN A 90 -0.48 -6.98 3.57
CA ASN A 90 0.53 -6.08 3.00
C ASN A 90 0.55 -6.06 1.47
N TRP A 91 -0.19 -6.95 0.79
CA TRP A 91 -0.34 -6.89 -0.67
C TRP A 91 -1.13 -5.65 -1.06
N SER A 92 -2.05 -5.22 -0.20
CA SER A 92 -2.93 -4.10 -0.48
C SER A 92 -2.35 -2.72 -0.15
N SER A 93 -1.12 -2.62 0.35
CA SER A 93 -0.49 -1.33 0.69
C SER A 93 0.00 -0.53 -0.51
N MET A 94 0.29 -1.23 -1.61
CA MET A 94 0.42 -0.64 -2.93
C MET A 94 -0.23 -1.59 -3.94
N VAL A 95 -1.20 -1.08 -4.70
CA VAL A 95 -1.97 -1.86 -5.67
C VAL A 95 -2.17 -1.06 -6.94
N LEU A 96 -1.78 -1.65 -8.07
CA LEU A 96 -2.19 -1.21 -9.40
C LEU A 96 -3.54 -1.85 -9.71
N TYR A 97 -4.58 -1.05 -9.83
CA TYR A 97 -5.91 -1.49 -10.22
C TYR A 97 -6.09 -1.29 -11.72
N ASN A 98 -6.45 -2.36 -12.43
CA ASN A 98 -7.05 -2.26 -13.76
C ASN A 98 -8.52 -1.87 -13.56
N CYS A 99 -8.79 -0.58 -13.44
CA CYS A 99 -10.13 -0.07 -13.12
C CYS A 99 -11.17 -0.46 -14.18
N GLY A 100 -10.74 -0.62 -15.44
CA GLY A 100 -11.56 -1.12 -16.55
C GLY A 100 -11.89 -2.61 -16.50
N HIS A 101 -11.20 -3.41 -15.69
CA HIS A 101 -11.44 -4.86 -15.61
C HIS A 101 -12.86 -5.17 -15.11
N PRO A 102 -13.63 -6.08 -15.76
CA PRO A 102 -15.02 -6.34 -15.40
C PRO A 102 -15.25 -6.69 -13.93
N LYS A 103 -14.36 -7.47 -13.32
CA LYS A 103 -14.48 -7.83 -11.89
C LYS A 103 -14.25 -6.66 -10.93
N ASN A 104 -13.49 -5.64 -11.32
CA ASN A 104 -13.29 -4.45 -10.47
C ASN A 104 -14.53 -3.55 -10.43
N LYS A 105 -15.48 -3.70 -11.36
CA LYS A 105 -16.81 -3.07 -11.26
C LYS A 105 -17.61 -3.56 -10.04
N GLY A 106 -17.27 -4.73 -9.51
CA GLY A 106 -17.83 -5.25 -8.26
C GLY A 106 -17.39 -4.50 -7.02
N LEU A 107 -16.31 -3.71 -7.08
CA LEU A 107 -15.87 -2.85 -5.98
C LEU A 107 -16.68 -1.55 -5.95
N THR A 108 -17.93 -1.66 -5.49
CA THR A 108 -18.82 -0.52 -5.26
C THR A 108 -18.62 0.05 -3.86
N PRO A 109 -19.04 1.31 -3.59
CA PRO A 109 -19.10 1.83 -2.23
C PRO A 109 -19.84 0.91 -1.28
N GLU A 110 -20.95 0.31 -1.71
CA GLU A 110 -21.70 -0.64 -0.89
C GLU A 110 -20.87 -1.89 -0.52
N VAL A 111 -20.16 -2.47 -1.48
CA VAL A 111 -19.27 -3.62 -1.23
C VAL A 111 -18.15 -3.25 -0.27
N VAL A 112 -17.47 -2.12 -0.50
CA VAL A 112 -16.35 -1.68 0.35
C VAL A 112 -16.78 -1.37 1.79
N ASN A 113 -17.98 -0.83 1.98
CA ASN A 113 -18.47 -0.50 3.31
C ASN A 113 -19.04 -1.70 4.09
N ASN A 114 -19.53 -2.74 3.41
CA ASN A 114 -20.22 -3.86 4.07
C ASN A 114 -19.42 -5.17 4.11
N GLN A 115 -18.48 -5.40 3.20
CA GLN A 115 -17.70 -6.65 3.18
C GLN A 115 -16.69 -6.74 4.32
N THR A 116 -16.23 -7.94 4.66
CA THR A 116 -15.21 -8.09 5.73
C THR A 116 -13.84 -7.58 5.30
N GLY A 117 -12.98 -7.24 6.26
CA GLY A 117 -11.60 -6.89 5.95
C GLY A 117 -10.81 -8.03 5.31
N ALA A 118 -11.11 -9.28 5.70
CA ALA A 118 -10.53 -10.46 5.08
C ALA A 118 -10.93 -10.61 3.61
N PHE A 119 -12.19 -10.32 3.27
CA PHE A 119 -12.66 -10.32 1.87
C PHE A 119 -11.87 -9.32 1.04
N LEU A 120 -11.72 -8.10 1.55
CA LEU A 120 -11.08 -7.02 0.81
C LEU A 120 -9.55 -7.22 0.70
N HIS A 121 -8.84 -7.42 1.81
CA HIS A 121 -7.38 -7.54 1.80
C HIS A 121 -6.86 -8.82 1.13
N ARG A 122 -7.68 -9.86 0.97
CA ARG A 122 -7.28 -11.09 0.27
C ARG A 122 -7.70 -11.11 -1.20
N PHE A 123 -8.30 -10.03 -1.70
CA PHE A 123 -8.81 -9.91 -3.06
C PHE A 123 -9.86 -10.97 -3.42
N GLN A 124 -10.76 -11.31 -2.47
CA GLN A 124 -11.71 -12.43 -2.65
C GLN A 124 -12.80 -12.20 -3.71
N TRP A 125 -12.88 -11.00 -4.30
CA TRP A 125 -13.72 -10.76 -5.48
C TRP A 125 -13.05 -11.19 -6.80
N LEU A 126 -11.78 -11.60 -6.75
CA LEU A 126 -10.98 -12.07 -7.88
C LEU A 126 -10.63 -13.55 -7.72
N ASP A 127 -10.32 -14.17 -8.85
CA ASP A 127 -9.60 -15.45 -8.88
C ASP A 127 -8.09 -15.18 -8.76
N ASP A 128 -7.36 -16.08 -8.11
CA ASP A 128 -5.91 -15.89 -7.86
C ASP A 128 -5.09 -15.71 -9.15
N ASN A 129 -5.54 -16.29 -10.27
CA ASN A 129 -4.87 -16.15 -11.57
C ASN A 129 -5.08 -14.77 -12.24
N GLU A 130 -5.97 -13.93 -11.70
CA GLU A 130 -6.22 -12.54 -12.12
C GLU A 130 -5.43 -11.53 -11.29
N ILE A 131 -4.67 -11.98 -10.29
CA ILE A 131 -3.83 -11.14 -9.43
C ILE A 131 -2.38 -11.25 -9.93
N GLY A 132 -1.89 -10.19 -10.57
CA GLY A 132 -0.53 -10.13 -11.08
C GLY A 132 0.47 -9.70 -10.00
N SER A 133 1.70 -10.20 -10.11
CA SER A 133 2.79 -9.79 -9.22
C SER A 133 3.66 -8.70 -9.84
N VAL A 134 4.07 -7.71 -9.06
CA VAL A 134 5.20 -6.83 -9.38
C VAL A 134 6.41 -7.13 -8.47
N PRO A 135 7.65 -6.78 -8.88
CA PRO A 135 8.85 -7.03 -8.09
C PRO A 135 8.77 -6.45 -6.67
N CYS A 136 9.31 -7.17 -5.69
CA CYS A 136 9.27 -6.80 -4.27
C CYS A 136 9.82 -5.40 -3.98
N VAL A 137 10.79 -4.94 -4.76
CA VAL A 137 11.39 -3.61 -4.62
C VAL A 137 10.41 -2.45 -4.76
N TRP A 138 9.22 -2.66 -5.35
CA TRP A 138 8.16 -1.65 -5.49
C TRP A 138 7.20 -1.54 -4.31
N ASN A 139 7.34 -2.41 -3.30
CA ASN A 139 6.66 -2.31 -2.01
C ASN A 139 7.55 -3.03 -1.00
N PHE A 140 8.72 -2.47 -0.74
CA PHE A 140 9.71 -3.07 0.15
C PHE A 140 9.34 -2.77 1.60
N LEU A 141 8.97 -3.81 2.36
CA LEU A 141 8.59 -3.70 3.76
C LEU A 141 9.83 -3.51 4.63
N GLU A 142 9.98 -2.31 5.18
CA GLU A 142 11.03 -1.98 6.15
C GLU A 142 11.03 -2.99 7.31
N GLY A 143 12.22 -3.50 7.66
CA GLY A 143 12.41 -4.47 8.74
C GLY A 143 11.88 -5.88 8.46
N HIS A 144 11.45 -6.18 7.23
CA HIS A 144 11.05 -7.53 6.81
C HIS A 144 11.74 -8.00 5.53
N ASN A 145 11.77 -7.17 4.50
CA ASN A 145 12.52 -7.48 3.29
C ASN A 145 14.00 -7.19 3.51
N GLU A 146 14.88 -7.95 2.84
CA GLU A 146 16.33 -7.83 2.98
C GLU A 146 16.95 -7.43 1.65
N VAL A 147 17.88 -6.48 1.69
CA VAL A 147 18.77 -6.19 0.56
C VAL A 147 19.87 -7.23 0.56
N VAL A 148 20.01 -7.95 -0.56
CA VAL A 148 21.05 -8.95 -0.73
C VAL A 148 22.36 -8.24 -1.09
N GLU A 149 23.40 -8.50 -0.30
CA GLU A 149 24.73 -7.94 -0.53
C GLU A 149 25.21 -8.29 -1.95
N ASN A 150 25.72 -7.29 -2.67
CA ASN A 150 26.18 -7.41 -4.06
C ASN A 150 25.10 -7.71 -5.11
N ASP A 151 23.80 -7.68 -4.76
CA ASP A 151 22.72 -7.71 -5.74
C ASP A 151 21.92 -6.40 -5.74
N PRO A 152 22.27 -5.43 -6.62
CA PRO A 152 21.57 -4.15 -6.69
C PRO A 152 20.10 -4.28 -7.10
N LYS A 153 19.66 -5.42 -7.66
CA LYS A 153 18.26 -5.64 -8.04
C LYS A 153 17.34 -5.85 -6.83
N THR A 154 17.92 -6.08 -5.65
CA THR A 154 17.17 -6.25 -4.39
C THR A 154 17.03 -4.94 -3.62
N PHE A 155 17.74 -3.89 -4.02
CA PHE A 155 17.63 -2.57 -3.40
C PHE A 155 16.24 -1.96 -3.65
N PRO A 156 15.58 -1.37 -2.63
CA PRO A 156 14.23 -0.87 -2.77
C PRO A 156 14.11 0.25 -3.80
N LYS A 157 13.04 0.20 -4.60
CA LYS A 157 12.56 1.30 -5.45
C LYS A 157 11.45 2.09 -4.77
N ALA A 158 10.70 1.44 -3.88
CA ALA A 158 9.72 2.07 -2.99
C ALA A 158 9.75 1.38 -1.64
N ILE A 159 10.14 2.12 -0.60
CA ILE A 159 10.21 1.66 0.79
C ILE A 159 8.86 1.92 1.45
N HIS A 160 8.32 0.94 2.16
CA HIS A 160 7.09 1.02 2.93
C HIS A 160 7.42 0.86 4.42
N TYR A 161 7.32 1.94 5.18
CA TYR A 161 7.60 1.99 6.62
C TYR A 161 6.44 1.42 7.45
N THR A 162 6.07 0.17 7.17
CA THR A 162 4.82 -0.48 7.62
C THR A 162 4.69 -0.65 9.15
N ARG A 163 5.82 -0.59 9.87
CA ARG A 163 5.88 -0.63 11.35
C ARG A 163 5.91 0.78 11.98
N GLY A 164 6.15 1.81 11.18
CA GLY A 164 6.38 3.19 11.59
C GLY A 164 7.72 3.71 11.02
N GLY A 165 7.74 4.96 10.56
CA GLY A 165 8.95 5.59 10.03
C GLY A 165 9.60 6.58 10.99
N PRO A 166 10.71 7.23 10.57
CA PRO A 166 11.57 8.05 11.45
C PRO A 166 10.92 9.36 11.93
N TRP A 167 9.68 9.64 11.52
CA TRP A 167 8.86 10.70 12.10
C TRP A 167 8.33 10.34 13.50
N PHE A 168 8.46 9.09 13.95
CA PHE A 168 8.12 8.67 15.30
C PHE A 168 9.37 8.43 16.16
N GLU A 169 9.30 8.81 17.44
CA GLU A 169 10.43 8.68 18.38
C GLU A 169 10.93 7.24 18.52
N ALA A 170 10.02 6.27 18.56
CA ALA A 170 10.39 4.84 18.66
C ALA A 170 11.07 4.27 17.40
N TRP A 171 11.03 4.99 16.27
CA TRP A 171 11.45 4.48 14.96
C TRP A 171 12.52 5.35 14.29
N LYS A 172 13.21 6.20 15.06
CA LYS A 172 14.28 7.08 14.54
C LYS A 172 15.44 6.33 13.86
N THR A 173 15.66 5.08 14.26
CA THR A 173 16.76 4.22 13.77
C THR A 173 16.26 3.03 12.94
N CYS A 174 15.06 3.14 12.35
CA CYS A 174 14.57 2.13 11.41
C CYS A 174 15.45 2.05 10.16
N GLU A 175 15.36 0.94 9.42
CA GLU A 175 16.10 0.76 8.18
C GLU A 175 15.68 1.86 7.18
N PHE A 176 16.66 2.40 6.44
CA PHE A 176 16.46 3.53 5.52
C PHE A 176 15.93 4.82 6.16
N ALA A 177 16.04 5.01 7.48
CA ALA A 177 15.66 6.26 8.14
C ALA A 177 16.43 7.48 7.60
N ASP A 178 17.71 7.29 7.26
CA ASP A 178 18.58 8.29 6.66
C ASP A 178 18.05 8.79 5.32
N LEU A 179 17.54 7.89 4.46
CA LEU A 179 16.96 8.25 3.17
C LEU A 179 15.71 9.14 3.34
N TRP A 180 14.82 8.78 4.27
CA TRP A 180 13.64 9.60 4.56
C TRP A 180 14.02 10.99 5.09
N LEU A 181 14.94 11.05 6.06
CA LEU A 181 15.38 12.32 6.65
C LEU A 181 16.01 13.23 5.58
N LYS A 182 16.82 12.66 4.69
CA LYS A 182 17.41 13.39 3.56
C LYS A 182 16.33 13.99 2.66
N GLU A 183 15.35 13.19 2.22
CA GLU A 183 14.26 13.67 1.34
C GLU A 183 13.38 14.72 2.02
N MET A 184 13.14 14.57 3.33
CA MET A 184 12.41 15.56 4.13
C MET A 184 13.19 16.88 4.21
N GLU A 185 14.50 16.85 4.46
CA GLU A 185 15.34 18.04 4.45
C GLU A 185 15.33 18.75 3.09
N GLU A 186 15.43 18.00 1.99
CA GLU A 186 15.38 18.55 0.63
C GLU A 186 14.03 19.19 0.32
N TYR A 187 12.92 18.55 0.69
CA TYR A 187 11.58 19.11 0.56
C TYR A 187 11.42 20.41 1.35
N MET A 188 11.91 20.45 2.60
CA MET A 188 11.82 21.66 3.43
C MET A 188 12.67 22.81 2.88
N LYS A 189 13.87 22.53 2.34
CA LYS A 189 14.69 23.54 1.66
C LYS A 189 13.98 24.10 0.43
N LYS A 190 13.37 23.26 -0.41
CA LYS A 190 12.60 23.69 -1.58
C LYS A 190 11.40 24.54 -1.18
N LYS A 191 10.65 24.13 -0.15
CA LYS A 191 9.49 24.87 0.36
C LYS A 191 9.87 26.27 0.85
N SER A 192 10.95 26.39 1.62
CA SER A 192 11.45 27.69 2.13
C SER A 192 11.99 28.61 1.04
N ASN A 193 12.43 28.07 -0.11
CA ASN A 193 12.89 28.87 -1.25
C ASN A 193 11.75 29.34 -2.16
N VAL A 194 10.52 28.85 -1.95
CA VAL A 194 9.32 29.18 -2.72
C VAL A 194 8.36 30.08 -1.91
N SER A 195 8.63 30.26 -0.61
CA SER A 195 7.92 31.18 0.29
C SER A 195 8.63 32.52 0.42
#